data_AF-A0A3C0JMU2-F1
#
_entry.id   AF-A0A3C0JMU2-F1
#
_cell.length_a   1.000
_cell.length_b   1.000
_cell.length_c   1.000
_cell.angle_alpha   90.00
_cell.angle_beta   90.00
_cell.angle_gamma   90.00
#
_symmetry.space_group_name_H-M   'P 1'
#
loop_
_entity.id
_entity.type
_entity.pdbx_description
1 polymer ?
#
loop_
_entity_poly.entity_id
_entity_poly.type
_entity_poly.pdbx_seq_one_letter_code
_entity_poly.pdbx_strand_id
1 'polypeptide(L)'
;FETITEIGNVCRADGPARELVDGLQKRVRSVESALTSVGYKPRVFSLEGINPVVIGGHWIPDLLERSGGAPGPYPPGCSACRIGWEEVRSYAPEKLFIDLCSSDLARGLREIPWLAAQDGWMDLPAVKSGEVYLIDHVYFSCPGPRVVDGLEMLAQLTHPDVFSGMIPPDVALKLDPVQAKGCLPDDVARCFHPFPPLQA
;
A
#
# COMPACT_ATOMS: atom_id res chain seq x y z
N PHE A 1 8.58 1.58 -17.16
CA PHE A 1 8.19 1.15 -18.52
C PHE A 1 9.38 1.02 -19.44
N GLU A 2 10.26 2.03 -19.53
CA GLU A 2 11.45 2.02 -20.38
C GLU A 2 12.30 0.76 -20.25
N THR A 3 12.58 0.32 -19.01
CA THR A 3 13.32 -0.93 -18.74
C THR A 3 12.67 -2.18 -19.36
N ILE A 4 11.34 -2.27 -19.39
CA ILE A 4 10.64 -3.40 -20.04
C ILE A 4 10.90 -3.37 -21.55
N THR A 5 10.81 -2.18 -22.16
CA THR A 5 11.11 -1.98 -23.58
C THR A 5 12.56 -2.32 -23.90
N GLU A 6 13.51 -1.89 -23.07
CA GLU A 6 14.94 -2.19 -23.23
C GLU A 6 15.22 -3.70 -23.16
N ILE A 7 14.67 -4.38 -22.16
CA ILE A 7 14.77 -5.85 -22.04
C ILE A 7 14.18 -6.52 -23.28
N GLY A 8 13.00 -6.08 -23.73
CA GLY A 8 12.36 -6.57 -24.95
C GLY A 8 13.26 -6.44 -26.18
N ASN A 9 13.88 -5.28 -26.36
CA ASN A 9 14.79 -5.03 -27.49
C ASN A 9 16.01 -5.94 -27.45
N VAL A 10 16.65 -6.11 -26.29
CA VAL A 10 17.83 -6.98 -26.11
C VAL A 10 17.46 -8.45 -26.36
N CYS A 11 16.27 -8.88 -25.91
CA CYS A 11 15.79 -10.23 -26.08
C CYS A 11 15.15 -10.51 -27.45
N ARG A 12 15.14 -9.54 -28.38
CA ARG A 12 14.43 -9.62 -29.69
C ARG A 12 12.94 -9.97 -29.54
N ALA A 13 12.32 -9.41 -28.50
CA ALA A 13 10.92 -9.54 -28.15
C ALA A 13 10.24 -8.16 -28.12
N ASP A 14 10.53 -7.30 -29.10
CA ASP A 14 10.03 -5.93 -29.20
C ASP A 14 8.49 -5.86 -29.28
N GLY A 15 7.87 -6.75 -30.07
CA GLY A 15 6.41 -6.87 -30.17
C GLY A 15 5.75 -7.16 -28.81
N PRO A 16 6.10 -8.28 -28.14
CA PRO A 16 5.60 -8.60 -26.80
C PRO A 16 5.87 -7.51 -25.75
N ALA A 17 7.05 -6.88 -25.77
CA ALA A 17 7.37 -5.81 -24.82
C ALA A 17 6.50 -4.57 -25.03
N ARG A 18 6.25 -4.17 -26.29
CA ARG A 18 5.35 -3.07 -26.62
C ARG A 18 3.92 -3.36 -26.17
N GLU A 19 3.40 -4.55 -26.48
CA GLU A 19 2.05 -4.96 -26.06
C GLU A 19 1.89 -4.93 -24.54
N LEU A 20 2.90 -5.43 -23.81
CA LEU A 20 2.91 -5.38 -22.34
C LEU A 20 2.91 -3.93 -21.82
N VAL A 21 3.79 -3.08 -22.33
CA VAL A 21 3.88 -1.67 -21.90
C VAL A 21 2.58 -0.92 -22.20
N ASP A 22 2.00 -1.09 -23.39
CA ASP A 22 0.75 -0.44 -23.78
C ASP A 22 -0.41 -0.88 -22.87
N GLY A 23 -0.48 -2.17 -22.55
CA GLY A 23 -1.45 -2.73 -21.61
C GLY A 23 -1.30 -2.15 -20.19
N LEU A 24 -0.07 -2.11 -19.67
CA LEU A 24 0.21 -1.55 -18.35
C LEU A 24 -0.10 -0.05 -18.28
N GLN A 25 0.29 0.74 -19.29
CA GLN A 25 -0.02 2.17 -19.33
C GLN A 25 -1.53 2.43 -19.45
N LYS A 26 -2.26 1.58 -20.18
CA LYS A 26 -3.72 1.69 -20.28
C LYS A 26 -4.38 1.48 -18.91
N ARG A 27 -3.91 0.50 -18.14
CA ARG A 27 -4.37 0.24 -16.77
C ARG A 27 -4.11 1.43 -15.84
N VAL A 28 -2.90 1.99 -15.86
CA VAL A 28 -2.56 3.21 -15.11
C VAL A 28 -3.49 4.37 -15.46
N ARG A 29 -3.69 4.66 -16.76
CA ARG A 29 -4.61 5.72 -17.21
C ARG A 29 -6.06 5.48 -16.77
N SER A 30 -6.49 4.23 -16.70
CA SER A 30 -7.83 3.87 -16.24
C SER A 30 -8.04 4.23 -14.78
N VAL A 31 -7.06 3.93 -13.91
CA VAL A 31 -7.07 4.33 -12.50
C VAL A 31 -7.10 5.85 -12.37
N GLU A 32 -6.17 6.54 -13.03
CA GLU A 32 -6.09 8.01 -12.97
C GLU A 32 -7.36 8.69 -13.46
N SER A 33 -7.96 8.19 -14.54
CA SER A 33 -9.20 8.75 -15.10
C SER A 33 -10.38 8.59 -14.14
N ALA A 34 -10.53 7.42 -13.50
CA ALA A 34 -11.58 7.19 -12.51
C ALA A 34 -11.43 8.06 -11.25
N LEU A 35 -10.20 8.48 -10.92
CA LEU A 35 -9.92 9.36 -9.80
C LEU A 35 -10.20 10.85 -10.09
N THR A 36 -10.38 11.25 -11.36
CA THR A 36 -10.64 12.67 -11.71
C THR A 36 -11.94 13.22 -11.12
N SER A 37 -12.93 12.35 -10.89
CA SER A 37 -14.23 12.71 -10.29
C SER A 37 -14.23 12.66 -8.76
N VAL A 38 -13.13 12.24 -8.14
CA VAL A 38 -13.06 12.13 -6.68
C VAL A 38 -12.81 13.50 -6.06
N GLY A 39 -13.75 13.96 -5.24
CA GLY A 39 -13.69 15.27 -4.59
C GLY A 39 -12.78 15.33 -3.36
N TYR A 40 -12.41 14.18 -2.79
CA TYR A 40 -11.65 14.11 -1.55
C TYR A 40 -10.48 13.14 -1.68
N LYS A 41 -9.29 13.58 -1.27
CA LYS A 41 -8.07 12.76 -1.26
C LYS A 41 -7.64 12.48 0.19
N PRO A 42 -7.71 11.23 0.69
CA PRO A 42 -7.33 10.93 2.06
C PRO A 42 -5.82 11.01 2.25
N ARG A 43 -5.37 11.31 3.48
CA ARG A 43 -3.94 11.14 3.84
C ARG A 43 -3.60 9.66 3.87
N VAL A 44 -2.72 9.23 2.97
CA VAL A 44 -2.27 7.84 2.85
C VAL A 44 -0.80 7.74 3.25
N PHE A 45 -0.42 6.66 3.90
CA PHE A 45 0.97 6.43 4.30
C PHE A 45 1.33 4.95 4.20
N SER A 46 2.56 4.65 3.78
CA SER A 46 3.06 3.27 3.65
C SER A 46 4.32 3.06 4.49
N LEU A 47 4.43 1.88 5.10
CA LEU A 47 5.57 1.44 5.89
C LEU A 47 6.16 0.15 5.31
N GLU A 48 7.41 0.23 4.85
CA GLU A 48 8.18 -0.93 4.40
C GLU A 48 8.97 -1.60 5.55
N GLY A 49 8.99 -0.98 6.73
CA GLY A 49 9.59 -1.52 7.94
C GLY A 49 8.90 -1.00 9.20
N ILE A 50 8.80 -1.86 10.22
CA ILE A 50 8.15 -1.53 11.51
C ILE A 50 9.17 -1.15 12.58
N ASN A 51 10.18 -2.00 12.81
CA ASN A 51 11.21 -1.72 13.80
C ASN A 51 12.61 -1.98 13.20
N PRO A 52 13.33 -0.94 12.75
CA PRO A 52 12.93 0.48 12.77
C PRO A 52 11.81 0.81 11.77
N VAL A 53 11.11 1.93 12.00
CA VAL A 53 10.09 2.44 11.06
C VAL A 53 10.80 2.92 9.78
N VAL A 54 10.37 2.43 8.63
CA VAL A 54 10.97 2.72 7.31
C VAL A 54 9.89 3.02 6.29
N ILE A 55 10.11 4.07 5.48
CA ILE A 55 9.33 4.36 4.28
C ILE A 55 10.00 3.80 3.03
N GLY A 56 9.23 3.37 2.03
CA GLY A 56 9.75 2.72 0.82
C GLY A 56 10.41 3.62 -0.23
N GLY A 57 10.16 4.93 -0.19
CA GLY A 57 10.68 5.88 -1.17
C GLY A 57 10.50 5.40 -2.62
N HIS A 58 11.41 5.78 -3.51
CA HIS A 58 11.47 5.41 -4.92
C HIS A 58 10.12 5.63 -5.62
N TRP A 59 9.45 4.55 -6.04
CA TRP A 59 8.14 4.61 -6.70
C TRP A 59 6.97 4.60 -5.69
N ILE A 60 7.17 4.27 -4.42
CA ILE A 60 6.08 4.15 -3.44
C ILE A 60 5.33 5.47 -3.23
N PRO A 61 5.98 6.64 -3.02
CA PRO A 61 5.25 7.90 -2.93
C PRO A 61 4.46 8.24 -4.20
N ASP A 62 5.00 7.93 -5.38
CA ASP A 62 4.28 8.11 -6.66
C ASP A 62 3.04 7.22 -6.74
N LEU A 63 3.13 5.96 -6.30
CA LEU A 63 1.97 5.06 -6.22
C LEU A 63 0.90 5.56 -5.26
N LEU A 64 1.28 6.08 -4.09
CA LEU A 64 0.35 6.65 -3.11
C LEU A 64 -0.39 7.87 -3.67
N GLU A 65 0.30 8.75 -4.38
CA GLU A 65 -0.34 9.91 -5.02
C GLU A 65 -1.23 9.49 -6.20
N ARG A 66 -0.75 8.59 -7.06
CA ARG A 66 -1.46 8.10 -8.25
C ARG A 66 -2.66 7.21 -7.92
N SER A 67 -2.69 6.59 -6.76
CA SER A 67 -3.85 5.87 -6.23
C SER A 67 -4.92 6.79 -5.62
N GLY A 68 -4.72 8.11 -5.67
CA GLY A 68 -5.69 9.12 -5.26
C GLY A 68 -5.51 9.59 -3.82
N GLY A 69 -4.36 9.32 -3.20
CA GLY A 69 -3.98 9.90 -1.92
C GLY A 69 -3.71 11.41 -1.99
N ALA A 70 -3.80 12.08 -0.85
CA ALA A 70 -3.32 13.45 -0.71
C ALA A 70 -1.79 13.49 -0.87
N PRO A 71 -1.21 14.60 -1.38
CA PRO A 71 0.23 14.78 -1.40
C PRO A 71 0.86 14.48 -0.05
N GLY A 72 1.84 13.58 -0.05
CA GLY A 72 2.51 13.09 1.15
C GLY A 72 3.65 14.01 1.62
N PRO A 73 4.26 13.69 2.77
CA PRO A 73 5.43 14.41 3.26
C PRO A 73 6.72 14.06 2.48
N TYR A 74 6.70 13.00 1.68
CA TYR A 74 7.83 12.55 0.87
C TYR A 74 7.50 12.64 -0.63
N PRO A 75 8.36 13.28 -1.44
CA PRO A 75 8.09 13.41 -2.86
C PRO A 75 8.36 12.09 -3.62
N PRO A 76 7.69 11.87 -4.77
CA PRO A 76 8.06 10.84 -5.73
C PRO A 76 9.57 10.79 -6.02
N GLY A 77 10.15 9.59 -5.98
CA GLY A 77 11.58 9.38 -6.25
C GLY A 77 12.53 9.62 -5.08
N CYS A 78 12.06 9.97 -3.88
CA CYS A 78 12.92 10.10 -2.70
C CYS A 78 13.58 8.76 -2.31
N SER A 79 14.68 8.77 -1.56
CA SER A 79 15.25 7.51 -1.05
C SER A 79 14.38 6.91 0.06
N ALA A 80 14.35 5.58 0.14
CA ALA A 80 13.88 4.89 1.33
C ALA A 80 14.71 5.35 2.55
N CYS A 81 14.05 5.63 3.67
CA CYS A 81 14.73 6.11 4.87
C CYS A 81 14.03 5.65 6.15
N ARG A 82 14.81 5.63 7.23
CA ARG A 82 14.31 5.42 8.58
C ARG A 82 13.74 6.72 9.13
N ILE A 83 12.58 6.62 9.75
CA ILE A 83 11.84 7.77 10.29
C ILE A 83 11.46 7.50 11.74
N GLY A 84 11.07 8.55 12.46
CA GLY A 84 10.47 8.41 13.79
C GLY A 84 8.99 8.02 13.70
N TRP A 85 8.49 7.24 14.66
CA TRP A 85 7.05 7.02 14.80
C TRP A 85 6.26 8.33 14.93
N GLU A 86 6.85 9.33 15.58
CA GLU A 86 6.25 10.65 15.75
C GLU A 86 5.91 11.33 14.41
N GLU A 87 6.68 11.08 13.34
CA GLU A 87 6.39 11.60 12.01
C GLU A 87 5.11 10.98 11.44
N VAL A 88 4.93 9.66 11.60
CA VAL A 88 3.70 8.95 11.22
C VAL A 88 2.51 9.47 12.01
N ARG A 89 2.68 9.63 13.33
CA ARG A 89 1.64 10.14 14.23
C ARG A 89 1.23 11.57 13.88
N SER A 90 2.19 12.44 13.60
CA SER A 90 1.97 13.85 13.22
C SER A 90 1.29 13.98 11.87
N TYR A 91 1.62 13.12 10.90
CA TYR A 91 0.95 13.08 9.60
C TYR A 91 -0.52 12.61 9.73
N ALA A 92 -0.83 11.84 10.78
CA ALA A 92 -2.16 11.34 11.10
C ALA A 92 -2.85 10.68 9.88
N PRO A 93 -2.29 9.58 9.34
CA PRO A 93 -2.83 8.91 8.17
C PRO A 93 -4.26 8.44 8.38
N GLU A 94 -5.05 8.55 7.32
CA GLU A 94 -6.42 8.05 7.20
C GLU A 94 -6.46 6.66 6.59
N LYS A 95 -5.46 6.33 5.78
CA LYS A 95 -5.15 4.96 5.35
C LYS A 95 -3.68 4.67 5.68
N LEU A 96 -3.42 3.56 6.35
CA LEU A 96 -2.07 3.09 6.65
C LEU A 96 -1.82 1.74 5.98
N PHE A 97 -0.86 1.70 5.08
CA PHE A 97 -0.43 0.50 4.37
C PHE A 97 0.89 0.03 4.97
N ILE A 98 1.02 -1.28 5.15
CA ILE A 98 2.21 -1.91 5.72
C ILE A 98 2.61 -3.04 4.78
N ASP A 99 3.63 -2.76 3.98
CA ASP A 99 4.13 -3.58 2.87
C ASP A 99 5.60 -3.96 3.12
N LEU A 100 5.82 -4.73 4.20
CA LEU A 100 7.15 -5.02 4.73
C LEU A 100 8.08 -5.61 3.65
N CYS A 101 9.16 -4.90 3.33
CA CYS A 101 10.03 -5.30 2.24
C CYS A 101 10.58 -6.72 2.43
N SER A 102 10.52 -7.53 1.37
CA SER A 102 10.99 -8.93 1.34
C SER A 102 10.38 -9.81 2.45
N SER A 103 9.10 -9.60 2.77
CA SER A 103 8.43 -10.23 3.91
C SER A 103 7.00 -10.66 3.59
N ASP A 104 6.60 -11.82 4.11
CA ASP A 104 5.23 -12.31 4.02
C ASP A 104 4.28 -11.59 5.02
N LEU A 105 2.98 -11.74 4.79
CA LEU A 105 1.94 -11.25 5.71
C LEU A 105 2.09 -11.81 7.12
N ALA A 106 2.60 -13.04 7.25
CA ALA A 106 2.86 -13.67 8.55
C ALA A 106 3.92 -12.91 9.35
N ARG A 107 4.96 -12.37 8.72
CA ARG A 107 5.91 -11.46 9.36
C ARG A 107 5.24 -10.15 9.75
N GLY A 108 4.40 -9.58 8.89
CA GLY A 108 3.57 -8.42 9.21
C GLY A 108 2.79 -8.60 10.52
N LEU A 109 2.12 -9.74 10.67
CA LEU A 109 1.39 -10.11 11.89
C LEU A 109 2.29 -10.30 13.13
N ARG A 110 3.54 -10.75 12.96
CA ARG A 110 4.48 -10.87 14.07
C ARG A 110 5.05 -9.53 14.53
N GLU A 111 5.17 -8.56 13.62
CA GLU A 111 5.78 -7.25 13.92
C GLU A 111 4.75 -6.17 14.31
N ILE A 112 3.49 -6.30 13.88
CA ILE A 112 2.45 -5.32 14.18
C ILE A 112 2.24 -5.02 15.69
N PRO A 113 2.47 -5.95 16.64
CA PRO A 113 2.41 -5.61 18.06
C PRO A 113 3.35 -4.47 18.47
N TRP A 114 4.52 -4.37 17.83
CA TRP A 114 5.46 -3.28 18.10
C TRP A 114 4.90 -1.92 17.68
N LEU A 115 4.22 -1.85 16.51
CA LEU A 115 3.52 -0.62 16.08
C LEU A 115 2.36 -0.30 17.02
N ALA A 116 1.57 -1.31 17.40
CA ALA A 116 0.43 -1.10 18.29
C ALA A 116 0.82 -0.66 19.71
N ALA A 117 2.04 -0.94 20.13
CA ALA A 117 2.61 -0.49 21.39
C ALA A 117 3.13 0.95 21.35
N GLN A 118 3.19 1.60 20.16
CA GLN A 118 3.66 2.97 20.06
C GLN A 118 2.61 3.96 20.58
N ASP A 119 3.09 5.03 21.23
CA ASP A 119 2.24 6.08 21.76
C ASP A 119 1.35 6.69 20.66
N GLY A 120 0.05 6.79 20.94
CA GLY A 120 -0.94 7.35 20.01
C GLY A 120 -1.33 6.44 18.84
N TRP A 121 -0.91 5.17 18.79
CA TRP A 121 -1.39 4.19 17.81
C TRP A 121 -2.92 4.17 17.72
N MET A 122 -3.60 3.98 18.86
CA MET A 122 -5.07 3.95 18.94
C MET A 122 -5.72 5.27 18.59
N ASP A 123 -4.95 6.36 18.53
CA ASP A 123 -5.45 7.68 18.18
C ASP A 123 -5.42 8.00 16.69
N LEU A 124 -4.67 7.24 15.91
CA LEU A 124 -4.56 7.42 14.46
C LEU A 124 -5.93 7.31 13.78
N PRO A 125 -6.26 8.20 12.81
CA PRO A 125 -7.49 8.10 12.04
C PRO A 125 -7.65 6.75 11.35
N ALA A 126 -6.57 6.21 10.76
CA ALA A 126 -6.56 4.89 10.14
C ALA A 126 -6.93 3.77 11.14
N VAL A 127 -6.37 3.78 12.35
CA VAL A 127 -6.66 2.75 13.38
C VAL A 127 -8.11 2.86 13.87
N LYS A 128 -8.58 4.07 14.16
CA LYS A 128 -9.96 4.32 14.62
C LYS A 128 -11.02 3.87 13.60
N SER A 129 -10.70 3.96 12.31
CA SER A 129 -11.58 3.58 11.20
C SER A 129 -11.34 2.16 10.66
N GLY A 130 -10.31 1.46 11.14
CA GLY A 130 -9.94 0.12 10.65
C GLY A 130 -9.25 0.14 9.29
N GLU A 131 -8.81 1.31 8.82
CA GLU A 131 -8.15 1.52 7.53
C GLU A 131 -6.63 1.29 7.63
N VAL A 132 -6.25 0.21 8.33
CA VAL A 132 -4.88 -0.27 8.43
C VAL A 132 -4.79 -1.62 7.72
N TYR A 133 -3.83 -1.73 6.80
CA TYR A 133 -3.69 -2.90 5.94
C TYR A 133 -2.27 -3.45 6.01
N LEU A 134 -2.15 -4.76 6.26
CA LEU A 134 -0.93 -5.51 5.93
C LEU A 134 -1.09 -6.00 4.50
N ILE A 135 -0.12 -5.73 3.63
CA ILE A 135 -0.20 -6.06 2.20
C ILE A 135 1.05 -6.84 1.80
N ASP A 136 0.88 -7.83 0.93
CA ASP A 136 2.00 -8.60 0.41
C ASP A 136 2.97 -7.70 -0.35
N HIS A 137 4.24 -7.74 0.05
CA HIS A 137 5.30 -6.89 -0.44
C HIS A 137 5.59 -7.09 -1.94
N VAL A 138 5.21 -8.22 -2.53
CA VAL A 138 5.56 -8.58 -3.91
C VAL A 138 5.05 -7.58 -4.96
N TYR A 139 4.05 -6.77 -4.61
CA TYR A 139 3.49 -5.71 -5.44
C TYR A 139 4.26 -4.39 -5.35
N PHE A 140 5.12 -4.25 -4.33
CA PHE A 140 5.77 -2.99 -3.97
C PHE A 140 7.29 -3.07 -3.98
N SER A 141 7.90 -4.25 -3.76
CA SER A 141 9.35 -4.37 -3.59
C SER A 141 10.17 -4.62 -4.87
N CYS A 142 9.53 -4.75 -6.04
CA CYS A 142 10.24 -5.04 -7.29
C CYS A 142 9.76 -4.13 -8.43
N PRO A 143 10.65 -3.40 -9.12
CA PRO A 143 10.29 -2.49 -10.19
C PRO A 143 9.97 -3.24 -11.50
N GLY A 144 8.82 -3.90 -11.56
CA GLY A 144 8.35 -4.69 -12.69
C GLY A 144 6.85 -4.50 -12.98
N PRO A 145 6.25 -5.32 -13.87
CA PRO A 145 4.84 -5.20 -14.24
C PRO A 145 3.85 -5.18 -13.05
N ARG A 146 4.17 -5.93 -11.99
CA ARG A 146 3.34 -6.01 -10.77
C ARG A 146 3.18 -4.70 -10.00
N VAL A 147 4.01 -3.70 -10.28
CA VAL A 147 3.84 -2.35 -9.72
C VAL A 147 2.49 -1.75 -10.14
N VAL A 148 2.00 -2.07 -11.35
CA VAL A 148 0.67 -1.62 -11.79
C VAL A 148 -0.45 -2.37 -11.09
N ASP A 149 -0.24 -3.65 -10.75
CA ASP A 149 -1.18 -4.39 -9.89
C ASP A 149 -1.24 -3.74 -8.49
N GLY A 150 -0.07 -3.37 -7.93
CA GLY A 150 0.02 -2.62 -6.68
C GLY A 150 -0.68 -1.26 -6.72
N LEU A 151 -0.57 -0.52 -7.82
CA LEU A 151 -1.31 0.73 -8.02
C LEU A 151 -2.83 0.53 -7.95
N GLU A 152 -3.35 -0.47 -8.65
CA GLU A 152 -4.78 -0.78 -8.67
C GLU A 152 -5.29 -1.24 -7.29
N MET A 153 -4.49 -2.04 -6.57
CA MET A 153 -4.77 -2.43 -5.19
C MET A 153 -4.84 -1.19 -4.28
N LEU A 154 -3.83 -0.32 -4.32
CA LEU A 154 -3.81 0.92 -3.54
C LEU A 154 -4.98 1.84 -3.91
N ALA A 155 -5.37 1.91 -5.18
CA ALA A 155 -6.53 2.70 -5.61
C ALA A 155 -7.83 2.19 -4.99
N GLN A 156 -8.05 0.87 -4.94
CA GLN A 156 -9.19 0.29 -4.25
C GLN A 156 -9.15 0.49 -2.73
N LEU A 157 -7.99 0.33 -2.11
CA LEU A 157 -7.84 0.56 -0.66
C LEU A 157 -8.07 2.03 -0.28
N THR A 158 -7.64 2.94 -1.15
CA THR A 158 -7.78 4.38 -0.95
C THR A 158 -9.22 4.84 -1.22
N HIS A 159 -9.83 4.37 -2.30
CA HIS A 159 -11.16 4.76 -2.79
C HIS A 159 -12.07 3.52 -3.04
N PRO A 160 -12.53 2.83 -1.98
CA PRO A 160 -13.32 1.61 -2.12
C PRO A 160 -14.70 1.82 -2.76
N ASP A 161 -15.22 3.06 -2.77
CA ASP A 161 -16.48 3.41 -3.43
C ASP A 161 -16.32 3.60 -4.96
N VAL A 162 -15.07 3.71 -5.45
CA VAL A 162 -14.74 3.93 -6.87
C VAL A 162 -14.24 2.66 -7.54
N PHE A 163 -13.44 1.86 -6.81
CA PHE A 163 -12.84 0.65 -7.35
C PHE A 163 -13.27 -0.58 -6.57
N SER A 164 -13.40 -1.69 -7.29
CA SER A 164 -13.73 -3.00 -6.72
C SER A 164 -13.05 -4.10 -7.55
N GLY A 165 -12.69 -5.21 -6.90
CA GLY A 165 -12.15 -6.39 -7.59
C GLY A 165 -10.69 -6.28 -8.07
N MET A 166 -9.94 -5.27 -7.60
CA MET A 166 -8.53 -5.06 -7.91
C MET A 166 -7.59 -5.80 -6.95
N ILE A 167 -8.08 -6.22 -5.79
CA ILE A 167 -7.29 -6.88 -4.74
C ILE A 167 -7.50 -8.39 -4.84
N PRO A 168 -6.45 -9.17 -5.15
CA PRO A 168 -6.50 -10.63 -5.10
C PRO A 168 -6.88 -11.14 -3.70
N PRO A 169 -7.48 -12.35 -3.59
CA PRO A 169 -7.63 -12.98 -2.28
C PRO A 169 -6.26 -13.25 -1.64
N ASP A 170 -6.23 -13.30 -0.31
CA ASP A 170 -5.07 -13.72 0.51
C ASP A 170 -3.80 -12.85 0.42
N VAL A 171 -3.83 -11.70 -0.27
CA VAL A 171 -2.67 -10.79 -0.38
C VAL A 171 -2.75 -9.55 0.51
N ALA A 172 -3.85 -9.37 1.23
CA ALA A 172 -3.98 -8.30 2.21
C ALA A 172 -4.77 -8.75 3.45
N LEU A 173 -4.44 -8.15 4.59
CA LEU A 173 -5.20 -8.26 5.83
C LEU A 173 -5.63 -6.86 6.28
N LYS A 174 -6.86 -6.71 6.73
CA LYS A 174 -7.42 -5.46 7.26
C LYS A 174 -7.64 -5.55 8.77
N LEU A 175 -7.30 -4.49 9.49
CA LEU A 175 -7.59 -4.35 10.91
C LEU A 175 -9.10 -4.20 11.18
N ASP A 176 -9.64 -5.01 12.09
CA ASP A 176 -10.97 -4.80 12.68
C ASP A 176 -10.88 -3.75 13.81
N PRO A 177 -11.47 -2.55 13.62
CA PRO A 177 -11.38 -1.48 14.60
C PRO A 177 -12.19 -1.73 15.87
N VAL A 178 -13.18 -2.62 15.84
CA VAL A 178 -13.98 -2.99 17.02
C VAL A 178 -13.17 -3.90 17.93
N GLN A 179 -12.53 -4.93 17.35
CA GLN A 179 -11.66 -5.83 18.11
C GLN A 179 -10.41 -5.09 18.62
N ALA A 180 -9.83 -4.22 17.80
CA ALA A 180 -8.63 -3.47 18.17
C ALA A 180 -8.81 -2.54 19.39
N LYS A 181 -10.01 -1.95 19.58
CA LYS A 181 -10.28 -1.00 20.69
C LYS A 181 -10.09 -1.58 22.09
N GLY A 182 -10.31 -2.88 22.26
CA GLY A 182 -10.14 -3.58 23.54
C GLY A 182 -8.91 -4.47 23.58
N CYS A 183 -8.09 -4.45 22.54
CA CYS A 183 -6.99 -5.39 22.37
C CYS A 183 -5.70 -4.84 23.01
N LEU A 184 -4.98 -5.69 23.74
CA LEU A 184 -3.60 -5.38 24.11
C LEU A 184 -2.72 -5.36 22.85
N PRO A 185 -1.64 -4.55 22.81
CA PRO A 185 -0.74 -4.51 21.65
C PRO A 185 -0.25 -5.89 21.20
N ASP A 186 0.10 -6.76 22.13
CA ASP A 186 0.59 -8.12 21.86
C ASP A 186 -0.45 -9.02 21.15
N ASP A 187 -1.74 -8.73 21.33
CA ASP A 187 -2.84 -9.49 20.73
C ASP A 187 -3.36 -8.87 19.43
N VAL A 188 -2.87 -7.67 19.03
CA VAL A 188 -3.43 -6.89 17.91
C VAL A 188 -3.41 -7.65 16.59
N ALA A 189 -2.45 -8.57 16.42
CA ALA A 189 -2.35 -9.43 15.25
C ALA A 189 -3.63 -10.25 15.00
N ARG A 190 -4.35 -10.62 16.07
CA ARG A 190 -5.63 -11.35 15.96
C ARG A 190 -6.78 -10.50 15.43
N CYS A 191 -6.64 -9.18 15.48
CA CYS A 191 -7.62 -8.23 14.96
C CYS A 191 -7.48 -8.03 13.45
N PHE A 192 -6.52 -8.65 12.78
CA PHE A 192 -6.36 -8.57 11.32
C PHE A 192 -7.06 -9.74 10.64
N HIS A 193 -7.85 -9.45 9.60
CA HIS A 193 -8.62 -10.44 8.85
C HIS A 193 -8.34 -10.34 7.35
N PRO A 194 -8.45 -11.46 6.59
CA PRO A 194 -8.29 -11.44 5.14
C PRO A 194 -9.13 -10.37 4.45
N PHE A 195 -8.51 -9.65 3.52
CA PHE A 195 -9.14 -8.61 2.72
C PHE A 195 -8.80 -8.79 1.23
N PRO A 196 -9.79 -8.84 0.33
CA PRO A 196 -11.23 -8.80 0.59
C PRO A 196 -11.70 -10.02 1.42
N PRO A 197 -12.84 -9.93 2.13
CA PRO A 197 -13.40 -11.07 2.83
C PRO A 197 -13.62 -12.24 1.86
N LEU A 198 -13.35 -13.47 2.31
CA LEU A 198 -13.65 -14.67 1.54
C LEU A 198 -15.14 -14.64 1.16
N GLN A 199 -15.44 -14.78 -0.13
CA GLN A 199 -16.82 -14.94 -0.58
C GLN A 199 -17.33 -16.28 -0.01
N ALA A 200 -18.36 -16.20 0.83
CA ALA A 200 -19.04 -17.35 1.43
C ALA A 200 -19.83 -18.15 0.39
#